data_AF-A0A0M4ENR2-F1
#
_entry.id   AF-A0A0M4ENR2-F1
#
_cell.length_a   1.000
_cell.length_b   1.000
_cell.length_c   1.000
_cell.angle_alpha   90.00
_cell.angle_beta   90.00
_cell.angle_gamma   90.00
#
_symmetry.space_group_name_H-M   'P 1'
#
loop_
_entity.id
_entity.type
_entity.pdbx_description
1 polymer ?
#
loop_
_entity_poly.entity_id
_entity_poly.type
_entity_poly.pdbx_seq_one_letter_code
_entity_poly.pdbx_strand_id
1 'polypeptide(L)'
;RFVIHGWNQRYTDRVIVDICKAWLSRGDHNVIIVDWAHARTINYRKATRAVPKVGKAVASLINFLKVELKMSLEQVHIIGFSLGAHVAGFAGKNNDDKVQVIMGLDPALPFFSWDTPSERLCQNDAFYVESIHTSGGKLSFLKPIGDAAFYPNGGKKQPNCDFDLTGSCSHSRAAKYYAEAVEDGAFPAMKCDDYESAVNNDC
;
A
#
# COMPACT_ATOMS: atom_id res chain seq x y z
N ARG A 1 -6.18 -9.00 8.31
CA ARG A 1 -5.27 -8.05 7.63
C ARG A 1 -4.74 -8.75 6.39
N PHE A 2 -4.95 -8.19 5.21
CA PHE A 2 -4.36 -8.69 3.97
C PHE A 2 -3.08 -7.89 3.69
N VAL A 3 -1.96 -8.56 3.43
CA VAL A 3 -0.67 -7.90 3.14
C VAL A 3 -0.22 -8.31 1.75
N ILE A 4 -0.01 -7.33 0.87
CA ILE A 4 0.21 -7.56 -0.57
C ILE A 4 1.55 -6.96 -0.98
N HIS A 5 2.42 -7.82 -1.51
CA HIS A 5 3.75 -7.41 -1.97
C HIS A 5 3.74 -6.73 -3.35
N GLY A 6 4.86 -6.08 -3.65
CA GLY A 6 5.07 -5.33 -4.88
C GLY A 6 5.63 -6.15 -6.04
N TRP A 7 6.14 -5.40 -7.02
CA TRP A 7 6.78 -5.95 -8.21
C TRP A 7 7.99 -6.82 -7.88
N ASN A 8 8.05 -8.01 -8.46
CA ASN A 8 9.16 -8.96 -8.35
C ASN A 8 9.51 -9.41 -6.90
N GLN A 9 8.61 -9.15 -5.95
CA GLN A 9 8.77 -9.53 -4.54
C GLN A 9 8.10 -10.87 -4.23
N ARG A 10 8.35 -11.36 -3.00
CA ARG A 10 7.82 -12.60 -2.43
C ARG A 10 7.24 -12.34 -1.04
N TYR A 11 6.44 -13.28 -0.56
CA TYR A 11 5.90 -13.26 0.80
C TYR A 11 6.97 -13.25 1.91
N THR A 12 8.19 -13.73 1.60
CA THR A 12 9.32 -13.77 2.54
C THR A 12 10.17 -12.50 2.53
N ASP A 13 9.91 -11.55 1.63
CA ASP A 13 10.69 -10.32 1.57
C ASP A 13 10.39 -9.45 2.80
N ARG A 14 11.42 -8.75 3.27
CA ARG A 14 11.39 -8.02 4.54
C ARG A 14 10.25 -6.99 4.62
N VAL A 15 9.91 -6.33 3.51
CA VAL A 15 8.80 -5.35 3.45
C VAL A 15 7.44 -5.97 3.81
N ILE A 16 7.28 -7.30 3.72
CA ILE A 16 6.07 -8.02 4.08
C ILE A 16 6.19 -8.62 5.46
N VAL A 17 7.32 -9.28 5.73
CA VAL A 17 7.56 -9.96 7.00
C VAL A 17 7.52 -8.99 8.17
N ASP A 18 8.10 -7.80 8.03
CA ASP A 18 8.13 -6.80 9.10
C ASP A 18 6.71 -6.31 9.42
N ILE A 19 5.86 -6.08 8.40
CA ILE A 19 4.45 -5.71 8.60
C ILE A 19 3.65 -6.81 9.31
N CYS A 20 3.90 -8.07 8.94
CA CYS A 20 3.21 -9.20 9.57
C CYS A 20 3.59 -9.32 11.04
N LYS A 21 4.89 -9.20 11.36
CA LYS A 21 5.39 -9.21 12.73
C LYS A 21 4.81 -8.06 13.56
N ALA A 22 4.78 -6.86 12.98
CA ALA A 22 4.21 -5.67 13.61
C ALA A 22 2.76 -5.86 14.02
N TRP A 23 1.92 -6.41 13.14
CA TRP A 23 0.54 -6.71 13.53
C TRP A 23 0.46 -7.82 14.58
N LEU A 24 1.24 -8.89 14.45
CA LEU A 24 1.22 -10.00 15.41
C LEU A 24 1.76 -9.63 16.81
N SER A 25 2.60 -8.60 16.92
CA SER A 25 3.06 -8.10 18.23
C SER A 25 1.98 -7.31 18.98
N ARG A 26 0.95 -6.84 18.28
CA ARG A 26 -0.17 -6.04 18.82
C ARG A 26 -1.36 -6.86 19.29
N GLY A 27 -1.31 -8.19 19.13
CA GLY A 27 -2.31 -9.13 19.63
C GLY A 27 -2.73 -10.16 18.59
N ASP A 28 -3.88 -10.78 18.85
CA ASP A 28 -4.41 -11.85 18.00
C ASP A 28 -5.00 -11.29 16.71
N HIS A 29 -4.22 -11.40 15.62
CA HIS A 29 -4.61 -10.96 14.30
C HIS A 29 -4.51 -12.08 13.27
N ASN A 30 -5.54 -12.22 12.43
CA ASN A 30 -5.44 -12.97 11.19
C ASN A 30 -4.66 -12.14 10.16
N VAL A 31 -3.44 -12.55 9.84
CA VAL A 31 -2.60 -11.91 8.80
C VAL A 31 -2.50 -12.85 7.59
N ILE A 32 -3.05 -12.42 6.45
CA ILE A 32 -3.10 -13.17 5.20
C ILE A 32 -2.16 -12.49 4.21
N ILE A 33 -1.06 -13.16 3.86
CA ILE A 33 -0.16 -12.66 2.83
C ILE A 33 -0.68 -13.07 1.46
N VAL A 34 -0.86 -12.10 0.57
CA VAL A 34 -1.24 -12.34 -0.82
C VAL A 34 0.04 -12.51 -1.65
N ASP A 35 0.48 -13.75 -1.80
CA ASP A 35 1.56 -14.11 -2.73
C ASP A 35 1.01 -14.31 -4.14
N TRP A 36 1.38 -13.43 -5.06
CA TRP A 36 0.95 -13.48 -6.46
C TRP A 36 2.10 -13.91 -7.39
N ALA A 37 2.90 -14.88 -6.92
CA ALA A 37 4.07 -15.44 -7.59
C ALA A 37 3.86 -15.84 -9.07
N HIS A 38 2.65 -16.26 -9.47
CA HIS A 38 2.36 -16.62 -10.86
C HIS A 38 2.47 -15.43 -11.84
N ALA A 39 2.25 -14.21 -11.36
CA ALA A 39 2.40 -12.98 -12.11
C ALA A 39 3.76 -12.29 -11.85
N ARG A 40 4.64 -12.90 -11.05
CA ARG A 40 5.97 -12.38 -10.75
C ARG A 40 6.87 -12.47 -11.98
N THR A 41 7.37 -11.33 -12.42
CA THR A 41 8.22 -11.24 -13.61
C THR A 41 9.03 -9.96 -13.59
N ILE A 42 10.26 -10.00 -14.13
CA ILE A 42 11.09 -8.81 -14.34
C ILE A 42 10.50 -7.85 -15.38
N ASN A 43 9.55 -8.30 -16.21
CA ASN A 43 8.87 -7.41 -17.15
C ASN A 43 7.81 -6.59 -16.40
N TYR A 44 8.16 -5.37 -15.99
CA TYR A 44 7.28 -4.51 -15.22
C TYR A 44 5.90 -4.32 -15.86
N ARG A 45 5.84 -4.08 -17.18
CA ARG A 45 4.55 -3.94 -17.91
C ARG A 45 3.67 -5.17 -17.79
N LYS A 46 4.27 -6.37 -17.87
CA LYS A 46 3.54 -7.63 -17.71
C LYS A 46 3.02 -7.78 -16.27
N ALA A 47 3.83 -7.41 -15.26
CA ALA A 47 3.40 -7.42 -13.86
C ALA A 47 2.24 -6.45 -13.61
N THR A 48 2.33 -5.21 -14.12
CA THR A 48 1.26 -4.20 -14.01
C THR A 48 -0.06 -4.72 -14.58
N ARG A 49 -0.06 -5.36 -15.74
CA ARG A 49 -1.30 -5.92 -16.34
C ARG A 49 -1.96 -7.01 -15.52
N ALA A 50 -1.24 -7.67 -14.61
CA ALA A 50 -1.81 -8.67 -13.73
C ALA A 50 -2.55 -8.06 -12.53
N VAL A 51 -2.23 -6.81 -12.15
CA VAL A 51 -2.75 -6.14 -10.95
C VAL A 51 -4.28 -6.21 -10.83
N PRO A 52 -5.09 -5.88 -11.87
CA PRO A 52 -6.55 -5.95 -11.76
C PRO A 52 -7.05 -7.37 -11.48
N LYS A 53 -6.44 -8.37 -12.12
CA LYS A 53 -6.82 -9.78 -11.96
C LYS A 53 -6.50 -10.30 -10.56
N VAL A 54 -5.35 -9.90 -10.00
CA VAL A 54 -4.99 -10.26 -8.62
C VAL A 54 -5.93 -9.57 -7.64
N GLY A 55 -6.23 -8.28 -7.84
CA GLY A 55 -7.17 -7.55 -6.97
C GLY A 55 -8.55 -8.21 -6.94
N LYS A 56 -9.07 -8.62 -8.11
CA LYS A 56 -10.33 -9.39 -8.20
C LYS A 56 -10.28 -10.70 -7.40
N ALA A 57 -9.16 -11.44 -7.46
CA ALA A 57 -9.01 -12.67 -6.69
C ALA A 57 -9.00 -12.42 -5.16
N VAL A 58 -8.36 -11.33 -4.72
CA VAL A 58 -8.38 -10.91 -3.31
C VAL A 58 -9.80 -10.53 -2.87
N ALA A 59 -10.54 -9.78 -3.69
CA ALA A 59 -11.94 -9.45 -3.43
C ALA A 59 -12.82 -10.71 -3.32
N SER A 60 -12.64 -11.68 -4.22
CA SER A 60 -13.38 -12.95 -4.14
C SER A 60 -13.11 -13.71 -2.83
N LEU A 61 -11.88 -13.68 -2.33
CA LEU A 61 -11.56 -14.27 -1.02
C LEU A 61 -12.21 -13.51 0.13
N ILE A 62 -12.19 -12.17 0.11
CA ILE A 62 -12.85 -11.35 1.14
C ILE A 62 -14.36 -11.61 1.17
N ASN A 63 -15.01 -11.59 0.00
CA ASN A 63 -16.43 -11.91 -0.14
C ASN A 63 -16.75 -13.32 0.34
N PHE A 64 -15.92 -14.32 0.02
CA PHE A 64 -16.08 -15.69 0.54
C PHE A 64 -16.04 -15.72 2.07
N LEU A 65 -15.04 -15.09 2.69
CA LEU A 65 -14.91 -15.04 4.15
C LEU A 65 -16.10 -14.31 4.81
N LYS A 66 -16.60 -13.25 4.17
CA LYS A 66 -17.81 -12.54 4.62
C LYS A 66 -19.03 -13.45 4.59
N VAL A 67 -19.27 -14.15 3.48
CA VAL A 67 -20.50 -14.95 3.29
C VAL A 67 -20.46 -16.24 4.11
N GLU A 68 -19.36 -16.99 4.02
CA GLU A 68 -19.25 -18.33 4.59
C GLU A 68 -18.83 -18.32 6.06
N LEU A 69 -17.93 -17.40 6.43
CA LEU A 69 -17.41 -17.32 7.80
C LEU A 69 -18.00 -16.15 8.59
N LYS A 70 -18.97 -15.41 8.02
CA LYS A 70 -19.62 -14.24 8.65
C LYS A 70 -18.62 -13.18 9.12
N MET A 71 -17.49 -13.06 8.43
CA MET A 71 -16.48 -12.05 8.74
C MET A 71 -17.03 -10.65 8.49
N SER A 72 -16.96 -9.76 9.50
CA SER A 72 -17.31 -8.35 9.32
C SER A 72 -16.27 -7.62 8.46
N LEU A 73 -16.73 -6.85 7.48
CA LEU A 73 -15.85 -6.03 6.63
C LEU A 73 -15.25 -4.83 7.38
N GLU A 74 -15.86 -4.42 8.50
CA GLU A 74 -15.34 -3.38 9.40
C GLU A 74 -14.00 -3.78 10.03
N GLN A 75 -13.68 -5.08 10.05
CA GLN A 75 -12.42 -5.61 10.57
C GLN A 75 -11.38 -5.84 9.45
N VAL A 76 -11.73 -5.62 8.18
CA VAL A 76 -10.87 -5.90 7.04
C VAL A 76 -9.99 -4.70 6.73
N HIS A 77 -8.68 -4.88 6.87
CA HIS A 77 -7.68 -3.93 6.38
C HIS A 77 -6.85 -4.62 5.30
N ILE A 78 -6.63 -3.93 4.18
CA ILE A 78 -5.78 -4.37 3.09
C ILE A 78 -4.57 -3.45 3.00
N ILE A 79 -3.38 -4.01 3.08
CA ILE A 79 -2.11 -3.28 3.12
C ILE A 79 -1.33 -3.66 1.87
N GLY A 80 -1.10 -2.72 0.98
CA GLY A 80 -0.46 -2.97 -0.30
C GLY A 80 0.80 -2.14 -0.48
N PHE A 81 1.92 -2.80 -0.77
CA PHE A 81 3.19 -2.14 -1.06
C PHE A 81 3.44 -2.05 -2.57
N SER A 82 3.87 -0.90 -3.09
CA SER A 82 4.25 -0.73 -4.50
C SER A 82 3.09 -1.09 -5.45
N LEU A 83 3.29 -2.03 -6.41
CA LEU A 83 2.18 -2.59 -7.22
C LEU A 83 1.07 -3.22 -6.36
N GLY A 84 1.41 -3.74 -5.20
CA GLY A 84 0.46 -4.29 -4.23
C GLY A 84 -0.53 -3.25 -3.71
N ALA A 85 -0.16 -1.95 -3.68
CA ALA A 85 -1.10 -0.87 -3.33
C ALA A 85 -2.26 -0.79 -4.33
N HIS A 86 -1.96 -0.97 -5.63
CA HIS A 86 -2.98 -1.00 -6.67
C HIS A 86 -3.76 -2.31 -6.66
N VAL A 87 -3.12 -3.45 -6.35
CA VAL A 87 -3.85 -4.71 -6.11
C VAL A 87 -4.87 -4.52 -4.98
N ALA A 88 -4.49 -3.85 -3.89
CA ALA A 88 -5.39 -3.52 -2.79
C ALA A 88 -6.56 -2.62 -3.24
N GLY A 89 -6.28 -1.59 -4.04
CA GLY A 89 -7.31 -0.75 -4.64
C GLY A 89 -8.29 -1.52 -5.53
N PHE A 90 -7.79 -2.41 -6.39
CA PHE A 90 -8.65 -3.28 -7.19
C PHE A 90 -9.42 -4.29 -6.34
N ALA A 91 -8.87 -4.76 -5.22
CA ALA A 91 -9.62 -5.59 -4.28
C ALA A 91 -10.80 -4.81 -3.69
N GLY A 92 -10.58 -3.56 -3.25
CA GLY A 92 -11.65 -2.67 -2.79
C GLY A 92 -12.74 -2.44 -3.85
N LYS A 93 -12.35 -2.09 -5.08
CA LYS A 93 -13.29 -1.86 -6.20
C LYS A 93 -14.14 -3.05 -6.59
N ASN A 94 -13.63 -4.27 -6.39
CA ASN A 94 -14.31 -5.51 -6.79
C ASN A 94 -15.00 -6.21 -5.62
N ASN A 95 -14.92 -5.66 -4.40
CA ASN A 95 -15.60 -6.21 -3.24
C ASN A 95 -17.09 -5.81 -3.27
N ASP A 96 -17.97 -6.66 -2.74
CA ASP A 96 -19.42 -6.40 -2.83
C ASP A 96 -19.84 -5.17 -2.00
N ASP A 97 -19.13 -4.95 -0.89
CA ASP A 97 -19.29 -3.80 0.01
C ASP A 97 -17.92 -3.23 0.36
N LYS A 98 -17.87 -2.00 0.90
CA LYS A 98 -16.60 -1.38 1.32
C LYS A 98 -15.93 -2.16 2.44
N VAL A 99 -14.64 -2.44 2.28
CA VAL A 99 -13.76 -2.84 3.39
C VAL A 99 -13.43 -1.63 4.26
N GLN A 100 -13.00 -1.86 5.50
CA GLN A 100 -12.73 -0.77 6.43
C GLN A 100 -11.57 0.12 5.99
N VAL A 101 -10.38 -0.46 5.78
CA VAL A 101 -9.15 0.32 5.53
C VAL A 101 -8.37 -0.25 4.36
N ILE A 102 -7.86 0.63 3.49
CA ILE A 102 -6.75 0.32 2.59
C ILE A 102 -5.54 1.21 2.89
N MET A 103 -4.39 0.58 3.13
CA MET A 103 -3.10 1.25 3.30
C MET A 103 -2.26 1.08 2.03
N GLY A 104 -2.00 2.19 1.32
CA GLY A 104 -1.13 2.26 0.16
C GLY A 104 0.31 2.64 0.53
N LEU A 105 1.20 1.66 0.60
CA LEU A 105 2.60 1.88 0.97
C LEU A 105 3.43 2.13 -0.29
N ASP A 106 3.75 3.42 -0.50
CA ASP A 106 4.44 3.97 -1.66
C ASP A 106 3.86 3.48 -3.01
N PRO A 107 2.59 3.80 -3.33
CA PRO A 107 1.89 3.27 -4.50
C PRO A 107 2.67 3.54 -5.79
N ALA A 108 2.82 2.53 -6.65
CA ALA A 108 3.73 2.60 -7.78
C ALA A 108 3.26 3.56 -8.88
N LEU A 109 4.11 4.50 -9.28
CA LEU A 109 3.83 5.48 -10.33
C LEU A 109 3.85 4.90 -11.76
N PRO A 110 4.84 4.07 -12.17
CA PRO A 110 4.96 3.70 -13.58
C PRO A 110 3.75 2.90 -14.06
N PHE A 111 3.21 3.31 -15.22
CA PHE A 111 2.00 2.75 -15.86
C PHE A 111 0.69 2.96 -15.09
N PHE A 112 0.66 3.86 -14.11
CA PHE A 112 -0.56 4.34 -13.46
C PHE A 112 -0.66 5.85 -13.61
N SER A 113 -1.88 6.35 -13.83
CA SER A 113 -2.15 7.78 -13.94
C SER A 113 -2.85 8.29 -12.68
N TRP A 114 -2.40 9.43 -12.17
CA TRP A 114 -3.12 10.08 -11.08
C TRP A 114 -4.52 10.50 -11.54
N ASP A 115 -4.70 10.94 -12.78
CA ASP A 115 -6.01 11.37 -13.29
C ASP A 115 -6.97 10.21 -13.65
N THR A 116 -6.59 8.95 -13.40
CA THR A 116 -7.40 7.76 -13.75
C THR A 116 -7.65 6.87 -12.53
N PRO A 117 -8.47 7.31 -11.55
CA PRO A 117 -8.68 6.61 -10.28
C PRO A 117 -9.32 5.22 -10.40
N SER A 118 -9.98 4.91 -11.53
CA SER A 118 -10.52 3.58 -11.83
C SER A 118 -9.44 2.53 -12.07
N GLU A 119 -8.22 2.92 -12.43
CA GLU A 119 -7.12 2.02 -12.82
C GLU A 119 -6.03 1.87 -11.74
N ARG A 120 -6.18 2.55 -10.59
CA ARG A 120 -5.21 2.57 -9.49
C ARG A 120 -5.92 2.54 -8.14
N LEU A 121 -5.17 2.56 -7.05
CA LEU A 121 -5.71 2.83 -5.71
C LEU A 121 -6.33 4.24 -5.68
N CYS A 122 -7.50 4.43 -5.08
CA CYS A 122 -8.11 5.75 -4.85
C CYS A 122 -8.98 5.76 -3.57
N GLN A 123 -9.39 6.96 -3.12
CA GLN A 123 -10.14 7.18 -1.87
C GLN A 123 -11.45 6.39 -1.77
N ASN A 124 -12.07 6.04 -2.91
CA ASN A 124 -13.36 5.36 -2.91
C ASN A 124 -13.27 3.84 -2.68
N ASP A 125 -12.05 3.28 -2.64
CA ASP A 125 -11.82 1.83 -2.61
C ASP A 125 -12.11 1.18 -1.25
N ALA A 126 -12.25 1.98 -0.18
CA ALA A 126 -12.59 1.53 1.17
C ALA A 126 -13.42 2.59 1.90
N PHE A 127 -13.75 2.33 3.17
CA PHE A 127 -14.27 3.36 4.06
C PHE A 127 -13.21 4.42 4.39
N TYR A 128 -11.95 3.99 4.52
CA TYR A 128 -10.80 4.88 4.67
C TYR A 128 -9.61 4.36 3.86
N VAL A 129 -8.97 5.25 3.12
CA VAL A 129 -7.77 4.96 2.33
C VAL A 129 -6.67 5.91 2.74
N GLU A 130 -5.53 5.37 3.13
CA GLU A 130 -4.36 6.16 3.52
C GLU A 130 -3.15 5.72 2.72
N SER A 131 -2.31 6.67 2.31
CA SER A 131 -1.04 6.39 1.64
C SER A 131 0.17 6.96 2.36
N ILE A 132 1.30 6.26 2.23
CA ILE A 132 2.61 6.73 2.69
C ILE A 132 3.51 6.84 1.46
N HIS A 133 3.98 8.05 1.17
CA HIS A 133 4.84 8.35 0.02
C HIS A 133 6.27 8.57 0.51
N THR A 134 7.19 7.74 0.04
CA THR A 134 8.61 7.80 0.41
C THR A 134 9.55 7.91 -0.78
N SER A 135 9.09 7.64 -2.00
CA SER A 135 9.85 7.81 -3.25
C SER A 135 9.10 8.59 -4.35
N GLY A 136 8.34 9.59 -3.93
CA GLY A 136 7.52 10.45 -4.78
C GLY A 136 8.30 11.09 -5.93
N GLY A 137 7.72 11.03 -7.14
CA GLY A 137 8.32 11.57 -8.36
C GLY A 137 9.33 10.64 -9.03
N LYS A 138 9.64 9.48 -8.41
CA LYS A 138 10.55 8.48 -8.95
C LYS A 138 9.88 7.12 -9.12
N LEU A 139 9.53 6.46 -8.02
CA LEU A 139 8.80 5.18 -8.05
C LEU A 139 7.37 5.31 -7.52
N SER A 140 7.03 6.38 -6.80
CA SER A 140 5.68 6.68 -6.33
C SER A 140 5.18 8.06 -6.78
N PHE A 141 3.89 8.32 -6.56
CA PHE A 141 3.24 9.60 -6.83
C PHE A 141 3.72 10.68 -5.87
N LEU A 142 3.77 11.94 -6.34
CA LEU A 142 3.82 13.11 -5.46
C LEU A 142 2.42 13.57 -5.08
N LYS A 143 1.49 13.58 -6.05
CA LYS A 143 0.10 13.92 -5.78
C LYS A 143 -0.52 12.88 -4.83
N PRO A 144 -1.38 13.31 -3.89
CA PRO A 144 -1.91 12.45 -2.84
C PRO A 144 -2.86 11.38 -3.39
N ILE A 145 -2.91 10.22 -2.73
CA ILE A 145 -3.83 9.13 -3.05
C ILE A 145 -4.52 8.64 -1.77
N GLY A 146 -5.82 8.86 -1.66
CA GLY A 146 -6.61 8.42 -0.50
C GLY A 146 -7.26 9.59 0.22
N ASP A 147 -7.87 9.30 1.36
CA ASP A 147 -8.41 10.28 2.31
C ASP A 147 -7.27 11.03 3.04
N ALA A 148 -6.14 10.37 3.26
CA ALA A 148 -4.93 10.97 3.79
C ALA A 148 -3.68 10.46 3.03
N ALA A 149 -2.70 11.34 2.88
CA ALA A 149 -1.40 11.02 2.27
C ALA A 149 -0.28 11.59 3.15
N PHE A 150 0.65 10.73 3.54
CA PHE A 150 1.76 11.07 4.41
C PHE A 150 3.06 11.14 3.61
N TYR A 151 3.88 12.16 3.89
CA TYR A 151 5.14 12.42 3.19
C TYR A 151 6.32 12.45 4.16
N PRO A 152 6.73 11.32 4.76
CA PRO A 152 7.88 11.30 5.66
C PRO A 152 9.11 11.90 4.98
N ASN A 153 9.75 12.87 5.64
CA ASN A 153 10.94 13.56 5.13
C ASN A 153 10.72 14.20 3.73
N GLY A 154 9.55 14.80 3.50
CA GLY A 154 9.15 15.37 2.20
C GLY A 154 8.80 14.34 1.13
N GLY A 155 8.78 13.04 1.48
CA GLY A 155 8.25 11.95 0.66
C GLY A 155 9.00 11.61 -0.64
N LYS A 156 10.18 12.17 -0.88
CA LYS A 156 10.98 11.94 -2.11
C LYS A 156 12.22 11.06 -1.91
N LYS A 157 13.09 11.43 -0.97
CA LYS A 157 14.32 10.70 -0.61
C LYS A 157 14.33 10.52 0.89
N GLN A 158 14.61 9.30 1.33
CA GLN A 158 14.57 8.98 2.75
C GLN A 158 15.97 9.02 3.39
N PRO A 159 16.07 9.31 4.70
CA PRO A 159 17.32 9.20 5.45
C PRO A 159 17.98 7.83 5.30
N ASN A 160 19.32 7.82 5.22
CA ASN A 160 20.15 6.63 5.02
C ASN A 160 19.86 5.85 3.71
N CYS A 161 19.29 6.52 2.70
CA CYS A 161 19.19 6.04 1.33
C CYS A 161 20.14 6.82 0.42
N ASP A 162 21.42 6.85 0.79
CA ASP A 162 22.46 7.47 -0.01
C ASP A 162 22.80 6.60 -1.21
N PHE A 163 23.12 7.23 -2.34
CA PHE A 163 23.35 6.56 -3.64
C PHE A 163 22.16 5.70 -4.14
N ASP A 164 20.93 6.09 -3.80
CA ASP A 164 19.68 5.43 -4.22
C ASP A 164 19.30 5.75 -5.68
N LEU A 165 20.16 5.36 -6.63
CA LEU A 165 20.00 5.65 -8.06
C LEU A 165 18.72 5.06 -8.66
N THR A 166 18.24 3.93 -8.15
CA THR A 166 16.99 3.31 -8.60
C THR A 166 15.77 3.81 -7.82
N GLY A 167 15.95 4.37 -6.62
CA GLY A 167 14.86 4.74 -5.72
C GLY A 167 14.38 3.60 -4.83
N SER A 168 14.97 2.40 -4.96
CA SER A 168 14.49 1.20 -4.25
C SER A 168 14.67 1.29 -2.74
N CYS A 169 15.71 1.99 -2.25
CA CYS A 169 15.88 2.18 -0.81
C CYS A 169 14.74 3.04 -0.25
N SER A 170 14.53 4.22 -0.85
CA SER A 170 13.47 5.15 -0.45
C SER A 170 12.09 4.53 -0.62
N HIS A 171 11.89 3.73 -1.67
CA HIS A 171 10.64 3.01 -1.91
C HIS A 171 10.33 2.03 -0.77
N SER A 172 11.32 1.21 -0.36
CA SER A 172 11.14 0.23 0.71
C SER A 172 10.85 0.83 2.10
N ARG A 173 11.12 2.12 2.30
CA ARG A 173 10.95 2.79 3.60
C ARG A 173 9.48 2.93 4.01
N ALA A 174 8.54 3.07 3.08
CA ALA A 174 7.12 3.14 3.44
C ALA A 174 6.66 1.90 4.22
N ALA A 175 7.11 0.70 3.82
CA ALA A 175 6.81 -0.52 4.55
C ALA A 175 7.46 -0.57 5.94
N LYS A 176 8.68 -0.05 6.08
CA LYS A 176 9.38 0.02 7.37
C LYS A 176 8.70 0.99 8.34
N TYR A 177 8.40 2.21 7.88
CA TYR A 177 7.70 3.20 8.71
C TYR A 177 6.31 2.73 9.10
N TYR A 178 5.59 2.07 8.19
CA TYR A 178 4.29 1.50 8.53
C TYR A 178 4.39 0.41 9.60
N ALA A 179 5.36 -0.50 9.49
CA ALA A 179 5.57 -1.55 10.49
C ALA A 179 5.92 -0.94 11.86
N GLU A 180 6.86 0.01 11.91
CA GLU A 180 7.24 0.73 13.13
C GLU A 180 6.06 1.52 13.74
N ALA A 181 5.23 2.14 12.91
CA ALA A 181 4.03 2.85 13.36
C ALA A 181 3.00 1.92 14.00
N VAL A 182 2.88 0.69 13.49
CA VAL A 182 1.99 -0.33 14.06
C VAL A 182 2.54 -0.86 15.38
N GLU A 183 3.86 -1.05 15.50
CA GLU A 183 4.52 -1.56 16.71
C GLU A 183 4.50 -0.54 17.86
N ASP A 184 5.02 0.66 17.61
CA ASP A 184 5.36 1.63 18.67
C ASP A 184 4.39 2.82 18.73
N GLY A 185 3.53 3.00 17.73
CA GLY A 185 2.56 4.11 17.67
C GLY A 185 3.19 5.51 17.51
N ALA A 186 4.49 5.59 17.25
CA ALA A 186 5.27 6.83 17.33
C ALA A 186 5.56 7.47 15.96
N PHE A 187 4.55 8.07 15.32
CA PHE A 187 4.72 8.92 14.13
C PHE A 187 3.76 10.12 14.17
N PRO A 188 3.99 11.12 15.05
CA PRO A 188 3.19 12.33 15.04
C PRO A 188 3.32 13.00 13.66
N ALA A 189 2.17 13.35 13.09
CA ALA A 189 2.10 13.97 11.78
C ALA A 189 1.47 15.35 11.90
N MET A 190 1.94 16.27 11.06
CA MET A 190 1.40 17.62 10.93
C MET A 190 0.57 17.69 9.65
N LYS A 191 -0.62 18.27 9.75
CA LYS A 191 -1.45 18.57 8.59
C LYS A 191 -0.88 19.80 7.89
N CYS A 192 -0.60 19.68 6.60
CA CYS A 192 -0.21 20.78 5.73
C CYS A 192 -1.41 21.28 4.92
N ASP A 193 -1.32 22.50 4.39
CA ASP A 193 -2.38 23.07 3.55
C ASP A 193 -2.57 22.28 2.25
N ASP A 194 -1.46 21.86 1.63
CA ASP A 194 -1.45 21.01 0.46
C ASP A 194 -0.24 20.05 0.43
N TYR A 195 -0.19 19.20 -0.61
CA TYR A 195 0.88 18.22 -0.77
C TYR A 195 2.22 18.86 -1.16
N GLU A 196 2.23 20.06 -1.73
CA GLU A 196 3.46 20.75 -2.13
C GLU A 196 4.17 21.27 -0.87
N SER A 197 3.43 21.88 0.06
CA SER A 197 3.93 22.24 1.40
C SER A 197 4.43 21.02 2.15
N ALA A 198 3.68 19.91 2.14
CA ALA A 198 4.11 18.65 2.77
C ALA A 198 5.43 18.12 2.19
N VAL A 199 5.57 18.15 0.86
CA VAL A 199 6.78 17.71 0.16
C VAL A 199 7.97 18.64 0.40
N ASN A 200 7.72 19.93 0.63
CA ASN A 200 8.75 20.94 0.89
C ASN A 200 9.11 21.05 2.39
N ASN A 201 8.39 20.36 3.28
CA ASN A 201 8.48 20.50 4.74
C ASN A 201 8.21 21.95 5.20
N ASP A 202 7.18 22.58 4.63
CA ASP A 202 6.77 23.96 4.93
C ASP A 202 5.35 23.97 5.53
N CYS A 203 5.19 23.18 6.59
CA CYS A 203 4.00 23.08 7.42
C CYS A 203 4.40 23.56 8.83
#